data_AF-A0A7S2ICX5-F1
#
_entry.id   AF-A0A7S2ICX5-F1
#
_cell.length_a   1.000
_cell.length_b   1.000
_cell.length_c   1.000
_cell.angle_alpha   90.00
_cell.angle_beta   90.00
_cell.angle_gamma   90.00
#
_symmetry.space_group_name_H-M   'P 1'
#
loop_
_entity.id
_entity.type
_entity.pdbx_description
1 polymer ?
#
loop_
_entity_poly.entity_id
_entity_poly.type
_entity_poly.pdbx_seq_one_letter_code
_entity_poly.pdbx_strand_id
1 'polypeptide(L)'
;SREPAAKALPPLLRVEGRCYPTHEVFLETVTAKLGRDGAPRGMSPDELRQSPPRSSAENDGIDYELIVETLKAIDSAEDGAWQFVHGAQEGELRNPKAGAVLIFLPGTGEISQMIATIEEAEAPEHWWVLQLHGALGAEEQQDAFRTVLPRGKTLKVIACTNVAETSVTVPDVTVVIDSCRERRTGIDKFSNTPQLKEQWCALDSLKQRRGRAGRVQPGVCIRLVSSGKVESLDAKTLPEMQRVPLENIYLQLCSIGIGQHDEFFAKTPDPPEDSAVKLARAALRDLGALDDAAADGLTP
;
A
#
# COMPACT_ATOMS: atom_id res chain seq x y z
N SER A 1 -31.50 -39.73 -12.73
CA SER A 1 -30.21 -39.11 -12.41
C SER A 1 -30.05 -37.86 -13.27
N ARG A 2 -30.27 -36.67 -12.73
CA ARG A 2 -29.99 -35.40 -13.43
C ARG A 2 -28.61 -34.95 -12.97
N GLU A 3 -27.65 -34.94 -13.89
CA GLU A 3 -26.38 -34.25 -13.67
C GLU A 3 -26.65 -32.78 -13.32
N PRO A 4 -25.92 -32.19 -12.35
CA PRO A 4 -26.04 -30.77 -12.08
C PRO A 4 -25.54 -30.01 -13.31
N ALA A 5 -26.43 -29.23 -13.93
CA ALA A 5 -26.07 -28.35 -15.04
C ALA A 5 -24.90 -27.47 -14.62
N ALA A 6 -23.78 -27.54 -15.35
CA ALA A 6 -22.63 -26.67 -15.15
C ALA A 6 -23.13 -25.23 -15.23
N LYS A 7 -23.15 -24.51 -14.09
CA LYS A 7 -23.51 -23.08 -14.05
C LYS A 7 -22.60 -22.36 -15.03
N ALA A 8 -23.18 -21.79 -16.08
CA ALA A 8 -22.45 -20.94 -17.01
C ALA A 8 -21.78 -19.82 -16.19
N LEU A 9 -20.47 -19.67 -16.34
CA LEU A 9 -19.74 -18.59 -15.69
C LEU A 9 -20.33 -17.24 -16.14
N PRO A 10 -20.44 -16.25 -15.23
CA PRO A 10 -20.88 -14.92 -15.62
C PRO A 10 -19.95 -14.34 -16.70
N PRO A 11 -20.47 -13.50 -17.61
CA PRO A 11 -19.66 -12.93 -18.68
C PRO A 11 -18.54 -12.05 -18.11
N LEU A 12 -17.30 -12.30 -18.53
CA LEU A 12 -16.14 -11.50 -18.17
C LEU A 12 -15.90 -10.42 -19.23
N LEU A 13 -16.24 -9.17 -18.92
CA LEU A 13 -15.90 -8.04 -19.77
C LEU A 13 -14.50 -7.53 -19.42
N ARG A 14 -13.53 -7.69 -20.33
CA ARG A 14 -12.21 -7.06 -20.19
C ARG A 14 -12.24 -5.67 -20.80
N VAL A 15 -12.13 -4.66 -19.95
CA VAL A 15 -11.97 -3.26 -20.39
C VAL A 15 -10.49 -2.93 -20.32
N GLU A 16 -9.88 -2.62 -21.46
CA GLU A 16 -8.49 -2.17 -21.49
C GLU A 16 -8.36 -0.78 -20.86
N GLY A 17 -7.40 -0.62 -19.95
CA GLY A 17 -7.16 0.65 -19.26
C GLY A 17 -6.46 1.66 -20.16
N ARG A 18 -6.88 2.94 -20.07
CA ARG A 18 -6.18 4.09 -20.70
C ARG A 18 -5.30 4.82 -19.68
N CYS A 19 -4.44 4.10 -18.99
CA CYS A 19 -3.45 4.72 -18.10
C CYS A 19 -2.15 4.99 -18.87
N TYR A 20 -1.42 6.01 -18.46
CA TYR A 20 -0.07 6.25 -18.95
C TYR A 20 0.91 5.20 -18.38
N PRO A 21 2.04 4.95 -19.05
CA PRO A 21 3.06 4.04 -18.54
C PRO A 21 3.64 4.55 -17.21
N THR A 22 3.95 3.61 -16.31
CA THR A 22 4.65 3.89 -15.05
C THR A 22 5.91 3.04 -14.99
N HIS A 23 7.07 3.68 -14.84
CA HIS A 23 8.35 2.99 -14.70
C HIS A 23 8.62 2.66 -13.23
N GLU A 24 9.26 1.51 -12.98
CA GLU A 24 9.65 1.08 -11.64
C GLU A 24 11.15 1.21 -11.46
N VAL A 25 11.55 1.77 -10.31
CA VAL A 25 12.93 1.94 -9.88
C VAL A 25 13.08 1.29 -8.51
N PHE A 26 14.16 0.55 -8.27
CA PHE A 26 14.41 -0.15 -7.01
C PHE A 26 15.57 0.47 -6.21
N LEU A 27 15.70 0.07 -4.95
CA LEU A 27 16.64 0.64 -3.99
C LEU A 27 18.08 0.70 -4.50
N GLU A 28 18.56 -0.36 -5.16
CA GLU A 28 19.90 -0.45 -5.74
C GLU A 28 20.15 0.64 -6.79
N THR A 29 19.14 1.03 -7.57
CA THR A 29 19.27 2.08 -8.59
C THR A 29 19.28 3.46 -7.95
N VAL A 30 18.45 3.68 -6.92
CA VAL A 30 18.37 4.96 -6.20
C VAL A 30 19.68 5.22 -5.45
N THR A 31 20.17 4.24 -4.70
CA THR A 31 21.39 4.36 -3.89
C THR A 31 22.63 4.58 -4.74
N ALA A 32 22.78 3.83 -5.84
CA ALA A 32 23.88 4.01 -6.79
C ALA A 32 23.87 5.42 -7.41
N LYS A 33 22.67 5.94 -7.75
CA LYS A 33 22.52 7.28 -8.33
C LYS A 33 22.82 8.42 -7.36
N LEU A 34 22.43 8.26 -6.10
CA LEU A 34 22.70 9.23 -5.04
C LEU A 34 24.13 9.11 -4.49
N GLY A 35 24.94 8.18 -4.99
CA GLY A 35 26.33 8.00 -4.56
C GLY A 35 26.47 7.48 -3.13
N ARG A 36 25.42 6.85 -2.58
CA ARG A 36 25.41 6.23 -1.24
C ARG A 36 26.13 4.87 -1.18
N ASP A 37 27.04 4.60 -2.12
CA ASP A 37 27.50 3.25 -2.44
C ASP A 37 28.04 2.44 -1.25
N GLY A 38 27.28 1.41 -0.89
CA GLY A 38 27.78 0.08 -0.54
C GLY A 38 27.66 -0.94 -1.70
N ALA A 39 27.20 -0.52 -2.88
CA ALA A 39 27.05 -1.36 -4.07
C ALA A 39 28.35 -1.39 -4.90
N PRO A 40 28.82 -2.57 -5.37
CA PRO A 40 30.03 -2.64 -6.18
C PRO A 40 29.82 -1.98 -7.56
N ARG A 41 30.63 -0.96 -7.84
CA ARG A 41 30.67 -0.29 -9.16
C ARG A 41 30.87 -1.31 -10.27
N GLY A 42 30.07 -1.21 -11.34
CA GLY A 42 30.28 -1.92 -12.60
C GLY A 42 29.41 -3.15 -12.84
N MET A 43 28.44 -3.45 -11.96
CA MET A 43 27.49 -4.54 -12.18
C MET A 43 26.25 -4.07 -12.96
N SER A 44 25.85 -4.88 -13.94
CA SER A 44 24.61 -4.71 -14.68
C SER A 44 23.37 -4.96 -13.80
N PRO A 45 22.18 -4.45 -14.18
CA PRO A 45 20.94 -4.71 -13.45
C PRO A 45 20.66 -6.21 -13.21
N ASP A 46 21.09 -7.08 -14.12
CA ASP A 46 20.91 -8.53 -13.98
C ASP A 46 21.92 -9.15 -12.99
N GLU A 47 23.14 -8.62 -12.88
CA GLU A 47 24.15 -9.07 -11.90
C GLU A 47 23.79 -8.63 -10.47
N LEU A 48 23.14 -7.46 -10.33
CA LEU A 48 22.59 -7.01 -9.05
C LEU A 48 21.43 -7.89 -8.57
N ARG A 49 20.56 -8.35 -9.49
CA ARG A 49 19.48 -9.31 -9.18
C ARG A 49 19.99 -10.67 -8.70
N GLN A 50 21.13 -11.11 -9.22
CA GLN A 50 21.71 -12.42 -8.93
C GLN A 50 22.69 -12.42 -7.74
N SER A 51 23.02 -11.25 -7.19
CA SER A 51 23.95 -11.15 -6.06
C SER A 51 23.27 -11.63 -4.76
N PRO A 52 23.93 -12.48 -3.96
CA PRO A 52 23.37 -12.92 -2.69
C PRO A 52 23.15 -11.72 -1.76
N PRO A 53 22.05 -11.67 -0.98
CA PRO A 53 21.81 -10.59 -0.04
C PRO A 53 22.99 -10.54 0.94
N ARG A 54 23.73 -9.42 0.93
CA ARG A 54 24.84 -9.24 1.86
C ARG A 54 24.28 -9.26 3.28
N SER A 55 24.82 -10.15 4.09
CA SER A 55 24.63 -10.20 5.53
C SER A 55 25.21 -8.95 6.19
N SER A 56 24.44 -7.89 6.21
CA SER A 56 24.42 -6.91 7.29
C SER A 56 22.99 -6.92 7.77
N ALA A 57 22.76 -6.91 9.10
CA ALA A 57 21.43 -6.69 9.66
C ALA A 57 20.64 -5.74 8.76
N GLU A 58 19.57 -6.25 8.14
CA GLU A 58 18.62 -5.44 7.39
C GLU A 58 18.36 -4.23 8.30
N ASN A 59 18.69 -3.03 7.84
CA ASN A 59 18.27 -1.84 8.54
C ASN A 59 16.74 -1.89 8.42
N ASP A 60 16.08 -2.53 9.39
CA ASP A 60 14.66 -2.90 9.35
C ASP A 60 13.78 -1.67 9.59
N GLY A 61 14.31 -0.49 9.26
CA GLY A 61 13.69 0.81 9.38
C GLY A 61 13.70 1.53 8.04
N ILE A 62 12.88 2.57 7.95
CA ILE A 62 12.77 3.40 6.76
C ILE A 62 13.96 4.37 6.75
N ASP A 63 14.71 4.41 5.66
CA ASP A 63 15.79 5.37 5.44
C ASP A 63 15.18 6.72 5.01
N TYR A 64 14.80 7.54 5.99
CA TYR A 64 14.18 8.85 5.75
C TYR A 64 15.14 9.80 5.03
N GLU A 65 16.43 9.75 5.32
CA GLU A 65 17.42 10.58 4.65
C GLU A 65 17.51 10.26 3.15
N LEU A 66 17.47 8.98 2.78
CA LEU A 66 17.41 8.56 1.37
C LEU A 66 16.18 9.13 0.68
N ILE A 67 15.02 9.16 1.36
CA ILE A 67 13.79 9.74 0.81
C ILE A 67 14.00 11.23 0.56
N VAL A 68 14.57 11.97 1.51
CA VAL A 68 14.85 13.41 1.34
C VAL A 68 15.84 13.66 0.20
N GLU A 69 16.92 12.90 0.11
CA GLU A 69 17.87 13.01 -1.00
C GLU A 69 17.22 12.70 -2.36
N THR A 70 16.34 11.70 -2.40
CA THR A 70 15.54 11.36 -3.58
C THR A 70 14.62 12.52 -3.96
N LEU A 71 13.95 13.15 -2.99
CA LEU A 71 13.12 14.33 -3.24
C LEU A 71 13.94 15.51 -3.78
N LYS A 72 15.13 15.77 -3.23
CA LYS A 72 16.06 16.81 -3.73
C LYS A 72 16.55 16.51 -5.14
N ALA A 73 16.78 15.24 -5.47
CA ALA A 73 17.13 14.82 -6.83
C ALA A 73 15.95 15.00 -7.81
N ILE A 74 14.72 14.69 -7.38
CA ILE A 74 13.50 14.94 -8.16
C ILE A 74 13.31 16.45 -8.41
N ASP A 75 13.56 17.28 -7.40
CA ASP A 75 13.43 18.73 -7.49
C ASP A 75 14.58 19.40 -8.26
N SER A 76 15.73 18.76 -8.40
CA SER A 76 16.82 19.29 -9.24
C SER A 76 16.78 18.78 -10.68
N ALA A 77 15.94 17.78 -10.99
CA ALA A 77 15.82 17.22 -12.33
C ALA A 77 15.25 18.24 -13.36
N GLU A 78 15.87 18.26 -14.53
CA GLU A 78 15.41 19.00 -15.71
C GLU A 78 14.42 18.16 -16.54
N ASP A 79 13.63 18.82 -17.40
CA ASP A 79 12.62 18.19 -18.26
C ASP A 79 13.21 17.05 -19.09
N GLY A 80 12.60 15.86 -19.03
CA GLY A 80 12.99 14.69 -19.83
C GLY A 80 14.18 13.89 -19.29
N ALA A 81 14.89 14.37 -18.27
CA ALA A 81 16.07 13.70 -17.71
C ALA A 81 15.77 13.04 -16.35
N TRP A 82 14.91 12.03 -16.32
CA TRP A 82 14.75 11.18 -15.14
C TRP A 82 15.94 10.24 -15.01
N GLN A 83 16.97 10.68 -14.30
CA GLN A 83 18.23 9.96 -14.17
C GLN A 83 18.09 8.57 -13.51
N PHE A 84 16.99 8.32 -12.81
CA PHE A 84 16.72 7.04 -12.15
C PHE A 84 16.12 5.98 -13.09
N VAL A 85 15.57 6.37 -14.23
CA VAL A 85 14.93 5.43 -15.17
C VAL A 85 15.90 5.13 -16.31
N HIS A 86 16.39 3.89 -16.35
CA HIS A 86 17.22 3.41 -17.46
C HIS A 86 16.35 2.95 -18.63
N GLY A 87 16.63 3.44 -19.84
CA GLY A 87 16.01 2.95 -21.08
C GLY A 87 14.64 3.56 -21.45
N ALA A 88 14.20 4.62 -20.77
CA ALA A 88 13.05 5.40 -21.23
C ALA A 88 13.38 6.10 -22.55
N GLN A 89 12.44 6.12 -23.50
CA GLN A 89 12.63 6.88 -24.74
C GLN A 89 12.60 8.39 -24.48
N GLU A 90 13.32 9.15 -25.30
CA GLU A 90 13.36 10.61 -25.22
C GLU A 90 11.93 11.18 -25.38
N GLY A 91 11.46 11.93 -24.37
CA GLY A 91 10.09 12.46 -24.32
C GLY A 91 9.01 11.53 -23.73
N GLU A 92 9.35 10.30 -23.36
CA GLU A 92 8.43 9.37 -22.69
C GLU A 92 8.15 9.79 -21.23
N LEU A 93 9.12 10.43 -20.58
CA LEU A 93 8.99 10.95 -19.23
C LEU A 93 8.89 12.49 -19.27
N ARG A 94 7.87 13.02 -18.61
CA ARG A 94 7.66 14.47 -18.45
C ARG A 94 8.27 14.98 -17.14
N ASN A 95 8.36 16.30 -17.00
CA ASN A 95 8.90 16.96 -15.82
C ASN A 95 8.22 16.44 -14.53
N PRO A 96 8.99 15.92 -13.56
CA PRO A 96 8.48 15.53 -12.24
C PRO A 96 7.69 16.63 -11.54
N LYS A 97 8.19 17.87 -11.62
CA LYS A 97 7.65 19.06 -10.96
C LYS A 97 6.28 19.46 -11.48
N ALA A 98 5.88 18.91 -12.63
CA ALA A 98 4.54 19.12 -13.18
C ALA A 98 3.45 18.38 -12.39
N GLY A 99 3.82 17.52 -11.43
CA GLY A 99 2.87 16.84 -10.55
C GLY A 99 3.36 16.67 -9.13
N ALA A 100 2.66 15.80 -8.40
CA ALA A 100 2.88 15.54 -6.99
C ALA A 100 3.74 14.29 -6.76
N VAL A 101 4.54 14.34 -5.69
CA VAL A 101 5.23 13.19 -5.12
C VAL A 101 4.40 12.61 -3.99
N LEU A 102 4.07 11.33 -4.08
CA LEU A 102 3.35 10.59 -3.06
C LEU A 102 4.28 9.58 -2.37
N ILE A 103 4.47 9.72 -1.06
CA ILE A 103 5.36 8.88 -0.25
C ILE A 103 4.50 7.93 0.58
N PHE A 104 4.60 6.62 0.35
CA PHE A 104 3.89 5.62 1.14
C PHE A 104 4.72 5.19 2.36
N LEU A 105 4.14 5.36 3.55
CA LEU A 105 4.69 5.04 4.85
C LEU A 105 3.70 4.17 5.65
N PRO A 106 4.16 3.35 6.61
CA PRO A 106 3.32 2.36 7.25
C PRO A 106 2.27 2.95 8.20
N GLY A 107 2.53 4.10 8.82
CA GLY A 107 1.61 4.73 9.75
C GLY A 107 1.90 6.21 10.04
N THR A 108 1.14 6.78 10.97
CA THR A 108 1.20 8.20 11.33
C THR A 108 2.52 8.60 11.97
N GLY A 109 3.10 7.73 12.80
CA GLY A 109 4.42 7.98 13.40
C GLY A 109 5.52 8.16 12.36
N GLU A 110 5.53 7.33 11.31
CA GLU A 110 6.51 7.44 10.23
C GLU A 110 6.23 8.65 9.33
N ILE A 111 4.96 9.03 9.14
CA ILE A 111 4.59 10.27 8.45
C ILE A 111 5.14 11.48 9.20
N SER A 112 4.90 11.57 10.51
CA SER A 112 5.43 12.67 11.34
C SER A 112 6.96 12.70 11.33
N GLN A 113 7.61 11.54 11.42
CA GLN A 113 9.07 11.43 11.34
C GLN A 113 9.57 11.91 9.97
N MET A 114 8.93 11.50 8.87
CA MET A 114 9.31 11.92 7.53
C MET A 114 9.19 13.44 7.35
N ILE A 115 8.10 14.03 7.83
CA ILE A 115 7.90 15.49 7.75
C ILE A 115 8.97 16.22 8.56
N ALA A 116 9.25 15.77 9.79
CA ALA A 116 10.31 16.34 10.62
C ALA A 116 11.68 16.25 9.92
N THR A 117 12.02 15.10 9.32
CA THR A 117 13.28 14.94 8.58
C THR A 117 13.36 15.83 7.34
N ILE A 118 12.23 16.08 6.65
CA ILE A 118 12.18 17.04 5.53
C ILE A 118 12.44 18.47 6.03
N GLU A 119 11.84 18.86 7.15
CA GLU A 119 12.02 20.17 7.77
C GLU A 119 13.47 20.37 8.27
N GLU A 120 14.04 19.38 8.95
CA GLU A 120 15.42 19.39 9.46
C GLU A 120 16.47 19.46 8.34
N ALA A 121 16.18 18.85 7.19
CA ALA A 121 17.08 18.86 6.05
C ALA A 121 17.03 20.17 5.23
N GLU A 122 16.42 21.22 5.79
CA GLU A 122 16.21 22.54 5.18
C GLU A 122 15.57 22.39 3.79
N ALA A 123 14.45 21.68 3.72
CA ALA A 123 13.72 21.53 2.47
C ALA A 123 13.40 22.91 1.85
N PRO A 124 13.53 23.05 0.53
CA PRO A 124 13.29 24.31 -0.14
C PRO A 124 11.92 24.91 0.19
N GLU A 125 11.85 26.23 0.37
CA GLU A 125 10.60 26.92 0.71
C GLU A 125 9.48 26.72 -0.33
N HIS A 126 9.84 26.36 -1.57
CA HIS A 126 8.87 26.08 -2.63
C HIS A 126 8.22 24.71 -2.54
N TRP A 127 8.60 23.86 -1.57
CA TRP A 127 7.94 22.59 -1.32
C TRP A 127 6.66 22.80 -0.50
N TRP A 128 5.59 22.12 -0.90
CA TRP A 128 4.35 22.03 -0.17
C TRP A 128 4.21 20.61 0.37
N VAL A 129 4.61 20.43 1.62
CA VAL A 129 4.64 19.14 2.31
C VAL A 129 3.31 18.95 3.04
N LEU A 130 2.67 17.80 2.81
CA LEU A 130 1.35 17.45 3.35
C LEU A 130 1.37 16.04 3.92
N GLN A 131 0.46 15.78 4.85
CA GLN A 131 0.17 14.44 5.36
C GLN A 131 -1.18 13.94 4.84
N LEU A 132 -1.31 12.62 4.69
CA LEU A 132 -2.56 11.99 4.28
C LEU A 132 -2.76 10.63 4.96
N HIS A 133 -3.60 10.61 6.00
CA HIS A 133 -3.96 9.39 6.73
C HIS A 133 -5.43 9.42 7.20
N GLY A 134 -5.99 8.25 7.53
CA GLY A 134 -7.43 8.11 7.82
C GLY A 134 -7.95 8.90 9.02
N ALA A 135 -7.08 9.28 9.97
CA ALA A 135 -7.45 10.09 11.13
C ALA A 135 -7.46 11.62 10.89
N LEU A 136 -7.10 12.10 9.69
CA LEU A 136 -7.10 13.55 9.40
C LEU A 136 -8.50 14.12 9.27
N GLY A 137 -8.64 15.41 9.64
CA GLY A 137 -9.87 16.17 9.39
C GLY A 137 -10.14 16.33 7.88
N ALA A 138 -11.40 16.51 7.51
CA ALA A 138 -11.81 16.62 6.10
C ALA A 138 -11.12 17.79 5.38
N GLU A 139 -10.89 18.91 6.07
CA GLU A 139 -10.22 20.09 5.51
C GLU A 139 -8.74 19.81 5.17
N GLU A 140 -8.01 19.15 6.06
CA GLU A 140 -6.60 18.77 5.84
C GLU A 140 -6.47 17.75 4.71
N GLN A 141 -7.38 16.79 4.63
CA GLN A 141 -7.41 15.85 3.50
C GLN A 141 -7.67 16.58 2.18
N GLN A 142 -8.50 17.64 2.19
CA GLN A 142 -8.82 18.42 1.00
C GLN A 142 -7.58 19.07 0.38
N ASP A 143 -6.61 19.51 1.18
CA ASP A 143 -5.37 20.09 0.69
C ASP A 143 -4.57 19.10 -0.17
N ALA A 144 -4.52 17.82 0.21
CA ALA A 144 -3.85 16.78 -0.58
C ALA A 144 -4.45 16.62 -1.99
N PHE A 145 -5.76 16.87 -2.13
CA PHE A 145 -6.48 16.76 -3.41
C PHE A 145 -6.42 18.03 -4.28
N ARG A 146 -5.93 19.16 -3.75
CA ARG A 146 -5.78 20.39 -4.55
C ARG A 146 -4.69 20.19 -5.61
N THR A 147 -5.03 20.47 -6.86
CA THR A 147 -4.09 20.46 -7.99
C THR A 147 -3.41 21.81 -8.21
N VAL A 148 -4.02 22.88 -7.71
CA VAL A 148 -3.46 24.23 -7.77
C VAL A 148 -2.60 24.45 -6.54
N LEU A 149 -1.30 24.69 -6.75
CA LEU A 149 -0.35 24.95 -5.69
C LEU A 149 -0.55 26.35 -5.09
N PRO A 150 -0.39 26.53 -3.76
CA PRO A 150 -0.34 27.84 -3.15
C PRO A 150 0.77 28.72 -3.74
N ARG A 151 0.63 30.04 -3.61
CA ARG A 151 1.62 30.99 -4.14
C ARG A 151 3.01 30.72 -3.56
N GLY A 152 4.01 30.66 -4.44
CA GLY A 152 5.40 30.39 -4.07
C GLY A 152 5.73 28.90 -3.93
N LYS A 153 4.75 28.00 -4.06
CA LYS A 153 4.96 26.55 -4.06
C LYS A 153 5.04 26.02 -5.49
N THR A 154 6.01 25.15 -5.76
CA THR A 154 6.24 24.54 -7.09
C THR A 154 6.38 23.02 -7.06
N LEU A 155 6.51 22.41 -5.87
CA LEU A 155 6.52 20.95 -5.71
C LEU A 155 5.56 20.54 -4.58
N LYS A 156 4.61 19.65 -4.87
CA LYS A 156 3.74 19.05 -3.85
C LYS A 156 4.29 17.70 -3.41
N VAL A 157 4.47 17.52 -2.11
CA VAL A 157 4.98 16.29 -1.50
C VAL A 157 3.96 15.83 -0.46
N ILE A 158 3.45 14.60 -0.59
CA ILE A 158 2.42 14.06 0.28
C ILE A 158 2.95 12.78 0.93
N ALA A 159 3.11 12.78 2.25
CA ALA A 159 3.40 11.59 3.04
C ALA A 159 2.08 10.91 3.45
N CYS A 160 1.90 9.64 3.11
CA CYS A 160 0.61 8.97 3.25
C CYS A 160 0.70 7.52 3.72
N THR A 161 -0.40 7.00 4.27
CA THR A 161 -0.58 5.57 4.51
C THR A 161 -1.27 4.88 3.33
N ASN A 162 -1.59 3.60 3.47
CA ASN A 162 -2.41 2.83 2.53
C ASN A 162 -3.82 3.43 2.27
N VAL A 163 -4.25 4.48 2.97
CA VAL A 163 -5.47 5.23 2.61
C VAL A 163 -5.42 5.72 1.16
N ALA A 164 -4.25 6.13 0.67
CA ALA A 164 -4.04 6.57 -0.70
C ALA A 164 -3.94 5.41 -1.71
N GLU A 165 -3.83 4.16 -1.24
CA GLU A 165 -3.79 2.96 -2.08
C GLU A 165 -5.17 2.51 -2.53
N THR A 166 -6.19 2.63 -1.67
CA THR A 166 -7.55 2.10 -1.94
C THR A 166 -8.64 3.16 -1.82
N SER A 167 -8.57 4.03 -0.82
CA SER A 167 -9.71 4.80 -0.35
C SER A 167 -9.78 6.21 -0.93
N VAL A 168 -8.62 6.79 -1.30
CA VAL A 168 -8.57 8.14 -1.86
C VAL A 168 -7.74 8.20 -3.14
N THR A 169 -7.94 9.26 -3.92
CA THR A 169 -7.29 9.48 -5.21
C THR A 169 -6.76 10.90 -5.28
N VAL A 170 -5.44 11.04 -5.16
CA VAL A 170 -4.74 12.29 -5.49
C VAL A 170 -4.58 12.35 -7.02
N PRO A 171 -5.14 13.37 -7.70
CA PRO A 171 -5.29 13.36 -9.16
C PRO A 171 -3.99 13.63 -9.93
N ASP A 172 -3.06 14.36 -9.35
CA ASP A 172 -1.86 14.93 -10.00
C ASP A 172 -0.57 14.19 -9.65
N VAL A 173 -0.65 12.96 -9.12
CA VAL A 173 0.53 12.17 -8.76
C VAL A 173 1.28 11.71 -10.01
N THR A 174 2.57 12.04 -10.03
CA THR A 174 3.52 11.66 -11.10
C THR A 174 4.64 10.79 -10.58
N VAL A 175 4.90 10.87 -9.27
CA VAL A 175 5.96 10.13 -8.60
C VAL A 175 5.40 9.45 -7.37
N VAL A 176 5.68 8.16 -7.22
CA VAL A 176 5.44 7.41 -6.00
C VAL A 176 6.79 7.02 -5.41
N ILE A 177 7.00 7.30 -4.12
CA ILE A 177 8.10 6.76 -3.33
C ILE A 177 7.49 5.77 -2.33
N ASP A 178 7.81 4.49 -2.45
CA ASP A 178 7.16 3.42 -1.70
C ASP A 178 8.15 2.76 -0.73
N SER A 179 7.92 2.93 0.57
CA SER A 179 8.64 2.16 1.61
C SER A 179 8.37 0.66 1.53
N CYS A 180 7.35 0.25 0.76
CA CYS A 180 6.90 -1.13 0.60
C CYS A 180 6.43 -1.77 1.91
N ARG A 181 6.15 -0.96 2.94
CA ARG A 181 5.61 -1.35 4.23
C ARG A 181 4.21 -0.82 4.43
N GLU A 182 3.47 -1.48 5.31
CA GLU A 182 2.16 -1.06 5.76
C GLU A 182 1.90 -1.52 7.19
N ARG A 183 1.04 -0.78 7.90
CA ARG A 183 0.35 -1.31 9.08
C ARG A 183 -1.01 -1.81 8.69
N ARG A 184 -1.28 -3.07 9.02
CA ARG A 184 -2.56 -3.72 8.73
C ARG A 184 -3.09 -4.42 9.98
N THR A 185 -4.40 -4.41 10.12
CA THR A 185 -5.08 -5.20 11.15
C THR A 185 -4.90 -6.68 10.85
N GLY A 186 -4.35 -7.39 11.82
CA GLY A 186 -4.32 -8.84 11.89
C GLY A 186 -4.91 -9.32 13.21
N ILE A 187 -4.82 -10.62 13.43
CA ILE A 187 -5.29 -11.28 14.64
C ILE A 187 -4.13 -11.98 15.32
N ASP A 188 -4.09 -11.94 16.64
CA ASP A 188 -3.22 -12.84 17.40
C ASP A 188 -3.91 -14.20 17.54
N LYS A 189 -3.31 -15.25 16.99
CA LYS A 189 -3.94 -16.59 16.95
C LYS A 189 -4.11 -17.22 18.34
N PHE A 190 -3.35 -16.76 19.35
CA PHE A 190 -3.42 -17.30 20.70
C PHE A 190 -4.47 -16.60 21.56
N SER A 191 -4.53 -15.27 21.49
CA SER A 191 -5.45 -14.44 22.29
C SER A 191 -6.70 -13.99 21.54
N ASN A 192 -6.85 -14.34 20.25
CA ASN A 192 -7.93 -13.88 19.36
C ASN A 192 -8.08 -12.35 19.28
N THR A 193 -7.03 -11.60 19.66
CA THR A 193 -7.13 -10.16 19.82
C THR A 193 -6.72 -9.46 18.51
N PRO A 194 -7.50 -8.47 18.03
CA PRO A 194 -7.06 -7.61 16.93
C PRO A 194 -5.75 -6.92 17.29
N GLN A 195 -4.80 -6.95 16.35
CA GLN A 195 -3.54 -6.25 16.49
C GLN A 195 -3.19 -5.53 15.20
N LEU A 196 -2.64 -4.32 15.35
CA LEU A 196 -2.09 -3.59 14.23
C LEU A 196 -0.62 -4.00 14.08
N LYS A 197 -0.30 -4.68 12.98
CA LYS A 197 1.06 -5.17 12.71
C LYS A 197 1.65 -4.42 11.53
N GLU A 198 2.89 -3.98 11.68
CA GLU A 198 3.72 -3.56 10.56
C GLU A 198 4.21 -4.78 9.81
N GLN A 199 4.09 -4.75 8.49
CA GLN A 199 4.48 -5.84 7.60
C GLN A 199 4.90 -5.29 6.24
N TRP A 200 5.57 -6.14 5.46
CA TRP A 200 5.79 -5.87 4.04
C TRP A 200 4.48 -5.95 3.27
N CYS A 201 4.33 -5.09 2.27
CA CYS A 201 3.18 -5.13 1.36
C CYS A 201 3.26 -6.36 0.45
N ALA A 202 2.11 -6.92 0.10
CA ALA A 202 2.03 -7.92 -0.96
C ALA A 202 2.17 -7.27 -2.36
N LEU A 203 2.48 -8.10 -3.36
CA LEU A 203 2.68 -7.66 -4.75
C LEU A 203 1.44 -6.96 -5.35
N ASP A 204 0.24 -7.34 -4.93
CA ASP A 204 -1.00 -6.68 -5.35
C ASP A 204 -1.10 -5.24 -4.84
N SER A 205 -0.78 -4.98 -3.57
CA SER A 205 -0.68 -3.65 -2.99
C SER A 205 0.40 -2.82 -3.67
N LEU A 206 1.59 -3.39 -3.86
CA LEU A 206 2.68 -2.74 -4.58
C LEU A 206 2.29 -2.33 -6.01
N LYS A 207 1.49 -3.16 -6.70
CA LYS A 207 0.95 -2.86 -8.03
C LYS A 207 -0.10 -1.74 -7.98
N GLN A 208 -0.94 -1.69 -6.95
CA GLN A 208 -1.92 -0.61 -6.76
C GLN A 208 -1.25 0.73 -6.47
N ARG A 209 -0.21 0.74 -5.61
CA ARG A 209 0.61 1.93 -5.31
C ARG A 209 1.31 2.46 -6.56
N ARG A 210 1.91 1.58 -7.36
CA ARG A 210 2.48 1.94 -8.68
C ARG A 210 1.44 2.62 -9.58
N GLY A 211 0.21 2.10 -9.61
CA GLY A 211 -0.88 2.65 -10.41
C GLY A 211 -1.33 4.08 -10.02
N ARG A 212 -0.76 4.66 -8.94
CA ARG A 212 -0.98 6.05 -8.57
C ARG A 212 -0.16 7.02 -9.43
N ALA A 213 1.00 6.61 -9.94
CA ALA A 213 1.90 7.43 -10.79
C ALA A 213 1.70 7.21 -12.30
N GLY A 214 0.46 7.22 -12.80
CA GLY A 214 0.19 6.96 -14.24
C GLY A 214 -1.18 7.41 -14.73
N ARG A 215 -1.83 8.32 -13.99
CA ARG A 215 -3.22 8.71 -14.26
C ARG A 215 -3.34 9.89 -15.22
N VAL A 216 -2.48 10.90 -15.03
CA VAL A 216 -2.53 12.16 -15.81
C VAL A 216 -1.42 12.26 -16.85
N GLN A 217 -0.30 11.59 -16.61
CA GLN A 217 0.85 11.52 -17.51
C GLN A 217 1.73 10.31 -17.14
N PRO A 218 2.76 9.97 -17.95
CA PRO A 218 3.75 8.97 -17.57
C PRO A 218 4.38 9.30 -16.23
N GLY A 219 4.58 8.29 -15.39
CA GLY A 219 5.14 8.50 -14.05
C GLY A 219 6.11 7.44 -13.60
N VAL A 220 6.58 7.59 -12.37
CA VAL A 220 7.65 6.77 -11.81
C VAL A 220 7.25 6.27 -10.43
N CYS A 221 7.51 5.00 -10.17
CA CYS A 221 7.34 4.37 -8.87
C CYS A 221 8.71 3.90 -8.36
N ILE A 222 9.22 4.59 -7.34
CA ILE A 222 10.48 4.32 -6.68
C ILE A 222 10.21 3.44 -5.46
N ARG A 223 10.75 2.24 -5.44
CA ARG A 223 10.63 1.29 -4.34
C ARG A 223 11.90 1.33 -3.50
N LEU A 224 11.75 1.57 -2.20
CA LEU A 224 12.87 1.62 -1.25
C LEU A 224 13.29 0.24 -0.74
N VAL A 225 13.09 -0.78 -1.57
CA VAL A 225 13.49 -2.17 -1.33
C VAL A 225 14.18 -2.69 -2.57
N SER A 226 15.00 -3.72 -2.41
CA SER A 226 15.68 -4.35 -3.55
C SER A 226 14.70 -5.10 -4.44
N SER A 227 15.02 -5.20 -5.73
CA SER A 227 14.25 -6.04 -6.67
C SER A 227 14.12 -7.49 -6.17
N GLY A 228 15.21 -8.06 -5.66
CA GLY A 228 15.21 -9.40 -5.07
C GLY A 228 14.29 -9.55 -3.84
N LYS A 229 14.16 -8.52 -2.99
CA LYS A 229 13.20 -8.54 -1.88
C LYS A 229 11.77 -8.58 -2.42
N VAL A 230 11.46 -7.79 -3.44
CA VAL A 230 10.13 -7.75 -4.06
C VAL A 230 9.72 -9.11 -4.61
N GLU A 231 10.64 -9.85 -5.23
CA GLU A 231 10.37 -11.21 -5.73
C GLU A 231 10.00 -12.22 -4.62
N SER A 232 10.42 -11.96 -3.38
CA SER A 232 10.12 -12.79 -2.21
C SER A 232 8.80 -12.44 -1.49
N LEU A 233 8.12 -11.36 -1.89
CA LEU A 233 6.89 -10.89 -1.23
C LEU A 233 5.69 -11.76 -1.60
N ASP A 234 4.72 -11.79 -0.68
CA ASP A 234 3.46 -12.49 -0.92
C ASP A 234 2.75 -11.95 -2.17
N ALA A 235 2.19 -12.86 -2.97
CA ALA A 235 1.55 -12.47 -4.22
C ALA A 235 0.27 -11.64 -4.00
N LYS A 236 -0.44 -11.91 -2.91
CA LYS A 236 -1.70 -11.26 -2.57
C LYS A 236 -1.81 -11.02 -1.09
N THR A 237 -2.45 -9.92 -0.74
CA THR A 237 -2.88 -9.67 0.63
C THR A 237 -3.99 -10.66 1.00
N LEU A 238 -3.89 -11.29 2.18
CA LEU A 238 -4.97 -12.17 2.65
C LEU A 238 -6.29 -11.39 2.73
N PRO A 239 -7.43 -12.01 2.40
CA PRO A 239 -8.75 -11.44 2.59
C PRO A 239 -8.97 -10.97 4.04
N GLU A 240 -9.73 -9.89 4.22
CA GLU A 240 -10.00 -9.32 5.54
C GLU A 240 -10.67 -10.34 6.47
N MET A 241 -11.63 -11.11 5.97
CA MET A 241 -12.32 -12.17 6.71
C MET A 241 -11.38 -13.24 7.30
N GLN A 242 -10.21 -13.45 6.70
CA GLN A 242 -9.22 -14.42 7.19
C GLN A 242 -8.26 -13.83 8.24
N ARG A 243 -8.36 -12.53 8.53
CA ARG A 243 -7.39 -11.79 9.35
C ARG A 243 -7.99 -11.01 10.51
N VAL A 244 -9.32 -10.93 10.60
CA VAL A 244 -10.03 -10.20 11.65
C VAL A 244 -10.93 -11.14 12.44
N PRO A 245 -11.20 -10.85 13.73
CA PRO A 245 -12.19 -11.60 14.48
C PRO A 245 -13.58 -11.54 13.83
N LEU A 246 -14.34 -12.63 13.89
CA LEU A 246 -15.57 -12.83 13.13
C LEU A 246 -16.85 -12.51 13.90
N GLU A 247 -16.77 -12.12 15.18
CA GLU A 247 -17.90 -11.92 16.08
C GLU A 247 -18.92 -10.93 15.53
N ASN A 248 -18.45 -9.79 15.00
CA ASN A 248 -19.33 -8.77 14.42
C ASN A 248 -20.08 -9.28 13.19
N ILE A 249 -19.39 -9.97 12.27
CA ILE A 249 -20.03 -10.53 11.06
C ILE A 249 -20.99 -11.65 11.46
N TYR A 250 -20.61 -12.47 12.44
CA TYR A 250 -21.46 -13.54 12.95
C TYR A 250 -22.78 -12.98 13.50
N LEU A 251 -22.74 -11.95 14.35
CA LEU A 251 -23.94 -11.27 14.85
C LEU A 251 -24.78 -10.64 13.72
N GLN A 252 -24.13 -10.05 12.72
CA GLN A 252 -24.83 -9.52 11.55
C GLN A 252 -25.60 -10.62 10.81
N LEU A 253 -25.01 -11.80 10.61
CA LEU A 253 -25.71 -12.94 9.99
C LEU A 253 -26.92 -13.38 10.81
N CYS A 254 -26.79 -13.46 12.14
CA CYS A 254 -27.90 -13.80 13.03
C CYS A 254 -29.03 -12.76 12.92
N SER A 255 -28.70 -11.46 12.96
CA SER A 255 -29.70 -10.38 12.90
C SER A 255 -30.44 -10.29 11.55
N ILE A 256 -29.81 -10.73 10.47
CA ILE A 256 -30.44 -10.83 9.14
C ILE A 256 -31.34 -12.09 9.05
N GLY A 257 -31.22 -13.03 9.99
CA GLY A 257 -31.95 -14.29 10.00
C GLY A 257 -31.36 -15.36 9.08
N ILE A 258 -30.07 -15.25 8.72
CA ILE A 258 -29.37 -16.26 7.92
C ILE A 258 -28.96 -17.40 8.86
N GLY A 259 -29.68 -18.53 8.79
CA GLY A 259 -29.30 -19.75 9.52
C GLY A 259 -28.09 -20.46 8.91
N GLN A 260 -27.63 -21.54 9.56
CA GLN A 260 -26.48 -22.36 9.13
C GLN A 260 -25.19 -21.53 8.97
N HIS A 261 -24.84 -20.73 9.99
CA HIS A 261 -23.70 -19.80 9.95
C HIS A 261 -22.38 -20.45 9.50
N ASP A 262 -22.04 -21.63 10.04
CA ASP A 262 -20.81 -22.36 9.68
C ASP A 262 -20.77 -22.71 8.17
N GLU A 263 -21.91 -23.12 7.60
CA GLU A 263 -22.03 -23.43 6.17
C GLU A 263 -22.00 -22.15 5.32
N PHE A 264 -22.52 -21.04 5.84
CA PHE A 264 -22.42 -19.74 5.17
C PHE A 264 -20.96 -19.31 5.02
N PHE A 265 -20.17 -19.34 6.10
CA PHE A 265 -18.75 -18.99 6.05
C PHE A 265 -17.96 -19.89 5.09
N ALA A 266 -18.24 -21.20 5.08
CA ALA A 266 -17.60 -22.16 4.18
C ALA A 266 -17.91 -21.93 2.69
N LYS A 267 -19.02 -21.24 2.37
CA LYS A 267 -19.42 -20.91 0.98
C LYS A 267 -18.93 -19.55 0.50
N THR A 268 -18.25 -18.78 1.35
CA THR A 268 -17.69 -17.48 0.94
C THR A 268 -16.57 -17.66 -0.10
N PRO A 269 -16.25 -16.62 -0.91
CA PRO A 269 -15.24 -16.74 -1.97
C PRO A 269 -13.87 -17.21 -1.47
N ASP A 270 -13.45 -16.69 -0.31
CA ASP A 270 -12.22 -17.06 0.37
C ASP A 270 -12.55 -17.36 1.86
N PRO A 271 -12.89 -18.62 2.19
CA PRO A 271 -13.41 -18.96 3.52
C PRO A 271 -12.37 -18.75 4.63
N PRO A 272 -12.79 -18.32 5.83
CA PRO A 272 -11.92 -18.28 7.01
C PRO A 272 -11.61 -19.69 7.51
N GLU A 273 -10.63 -19.81 8.40
CA GLU A 273 -10.38 -21.07 9.11
C GLU A 273 -11.60 -21.45 9.97
N ASP A 274 -12.02 -22.72 9.96
CA ASP A 274 -13.14 -23.22 10.78
C ASP A 274 -12.95 -22.93 12.28
N SER A 275 -11.70 -22.91 12.74
CA SER A 275 -11.31 -22.54 14.10
C SER A 275 -11.75 -21.12 14.45
N ALA A 276 -11.57 -20.16 13.53
CA ALA A 276 -11.93 -18.76 13.74
C ALA A 276 -13.46 -18.60 13.86
N VAL A 277 -14.24 -19.32 13.05
CA VAL A 277 -15.72 -19.30 13.11
C VAL A 277 -16.21 -19.85 14.45
N LYS A 278 -15.66 -20.99 14.88
CA LYS A 278 -16.00 -21.62 16.17
C LYS A 278 -15.64 -20.72 17.34
N LEU A 279 -14.49 -20.05 17.27
CA LEU A 279 -14.00 -19.14 18.31
C LEU A 279 -14.90 -17.92 18.45
N ALA A 280 -15.32 -17.31 17.34
CA ALA A 280 -16.28 -16.21 17.36
C ALA A 280 -17.64 -16.62 17.95
N ARG A 281 -18.16 -17.80 17.58
CA ARG A 281 -19.39 -18.34 18.16
C ARG A 281 -19.27 -18.57 19.67
N ALA A 282 -18.15 -19.13 20.12
CA ALA A 282 -17.89 -19.35 21.54
C ALA A 282 -17.82 -18.01 22.31
N ALA A 283 -17.05 -17.04 21.79
CA ALA A 283 -16.93 -15.72 22.39
C ALA A 283 -18.28 -15.00 22.54
N LEU A 284 -19.13 -15.07 21.52
CA LEU A 284 -20.46 -14.47 21.57
C LEU A 284 -21.41 -15.17 22.56
N ARG A 285 -21.30 -16.48 22.74
CA ARG A 285 -22.03 -17.21 23.80
C ARG A 285 -21.55 -16.83 25.20
N ASP A 286 -20.24 -16.71 25.38
CA ASP A 286 -19.65 -16.33 26.66
C ASP A 286 -20.03 -14.89 27.04
N LEU A 287 -20.18 -14.00 26.05
CA LEU A 287 -20.72 -12.65 26.22
C LEU A 287 -22.24 -12.63 26.46
N GLY A 288 -22.91 -13.78 26.33
CA GLY A 288 -24.35 -13.90 26.45
C GLY A 288 -25.12 -13.26 25.29
N ALA A 289 -24.49 -13.03 24.14
CA ALA A 289 -25.11 -12.47 22.94
C ALA A 289 -25.83 -13.53 22.08
N LEU A 290 -25.52 -14.81 22.32
CA LEU A 290 -26.15 -15.95 21.65
C LEU A 290 -26.75 -16.92 22.68
N ASP A 291 -27.96 -17.40 22.41
CA ASP A 291 -28.63 -18.45 23.18
C ASP A 291 -29.18 -19.54 22.25
N ASP A 292 -28.95 -20.79 22.60
CA ASP A 292 -29.44 -21.95 21.85
C ASP A 292 -30.97 -22.12 21.94
N ALA A 293 -31.63 -21.40 22.87
CA ALA A 293 -33.08 -21.39 23.02
C ALA A 293 -33.82 -20.38 22.12
N ALA A 294 -33.12 -19.37 21.57
CA ALA A 294 -33.72 -18.34 20.73
C ALA A 294 -33.90 -18.81 19.28
N ALA A 295 -35.00 -18.43 18.62
CA ALA A 295 -35.34 -18.88 17.26
C ALA A 295 -34.36 -18.38 16.19
N ASP A 296 -33.74 -17.22 16.43
CA ASP A 296 -32.69 -16.58 15.64
C ASP A 296 -31.30 -16.73 16.29
N GLY A 297 -31.24 -17.36 17.46
CA GLY A 297 -30.02 -17.57 18.24
C GLY A 297 -29.49 -16.32 18.94
N LEU A 298 -30.22 -15.19 18.93
CA LEU A 298 -29.79 -13.93 19.56
C LEU A 298 -30.48 -13.71 20.91
N THR A 299 -29.75 -13.10 21.83
CA THR A 299 -30.32 -12.57 23.07
C THR A 299 -30.75 -11.11 22.90
N PRO A 300 -31.64 -10.58 23.76
CA PRO A 300 -31.99 -9.16 23.79
C PRO A 300 -30.80 -8.21 23.98
#